data_AF-A0A2N0T3I0-F1
#
_entry.id   AF-A0A2N0T3I0-F1
#
_cell.length_a   1.000
_cell.length_b   1.000
_cell.length_c   1.000
_cell.angle_alpha   90.00
_cell.angle_beta   90.00
_cell.angle_gamma   90.00
#
_symmetry.space_group_name_H-M   'P 1'
#
loop_
_entity.id
_entity.type
_entity.pdbx_description
1 polymer ?
#
loop_
_entity_poly.entity_id
_entity_poly.type
_entity_poly.pdbx_seq_one_letter_code
_entity_poly.pdbx_strand_id
1 'polypeptide(L)' 'MVNDKRPVIQTQGYNGSEPTRMCPHCGKEKPLSDFGYRNMGNDTIRNQSWCKDCR' A
#
# COMPACT_ATOMS: atom_id res chain seq x y z
N MET A 1 4.71 -21.39 8.94
CA MET A 1 3.95 -20.69 7.90
C MET A 1 4.94 -19.86 7.11
N VAL A 2 5.22 -20.20 5.86
CA VAL A 2 6.13 -19.41 5.02
C VAL A 2 5.29 -18.37 4.29
N ASN A 3 5.71 -17.10 4.33
CA ASN A 3 5.03 -16.02 3.62
C ASN A 3 5.56 -15.96 2.18
N ASP A 4 5.11 -16.90 1.34
CA ASP A 4 5.58 -17.03 -0.04
C ASP A 4 4.94 -16.01 -1.00
N LYS A 5 3.91 -15.28 -0.54
CA LYS A 5 3.16 -14.34 -1.37
C LYS A 5 3.82 -12.97 -1.36
N ARG A 6 4.24 -12.52 -2.54
CA ARG A 6 4.78 -11.16 -2.73
C ARG A 6 3.65 -10.22 -3.16
N PRO A 7 3.30 -9.21 -2.36
CA PRO A 7 2.30 -8.25 -2.78
C PRO A 7 2.81 -7.39 -3.93
N VAL A 8 1.92 -7.02 -4.84
CA VAL A 8 2.15 -5.96 -5.82
C VAL A 8 2.18 -4.64 -5.07
N ILE A 9 3.35 -4.01 -5.05
CA ILE A 9 3.56 -2.73 -4.38
C ILE A 9 3.38 -1.60 -5.38
N GLN A 10 2.50 -0.66 -5.06
CA GLN A 10 2.31 0.55 -5.83
C GLN A 10 2.63 1.80 -5.03
N THR A 11 3.67 2.48 -5.49
CA THR A 11 4.31 3.62 -4.83
C THR A 11 4.53 4.75 -5.81
N GLN A 12 4.75 5.94 -5.27
CA GLN A 12 5.06 7.14 -6.04
C GLN A 12 6.38 7.77 -5.57
N GLY A 13 6.84 7.47 -4.36
CA GLY A 13 8.07 8.02 -3.82
C GLY A 13 8.72 7.11 -2.77
N TYR A 14 9.71 7.68 -2.09
CA TYR A 14 10.46 7.05 -1.01
C TYR A 14 10.89 8.14 -0.02
N ASN A 15 10.56 7.99 1.26
CA ASN A 15 10.82 9.03 2.28
C ASN A 15 12.20 8.89 2.96
N GLY A 16 13.08 8.03 2.46
CA GLY A 16 14.36 7.70 3.09
C GLY A 16 14.33 6.41 3.93
N SER A 17 13.15 5.95 4.36
CA SER A 17 12.98 4.73 5.16
C SER A 17 12.07 3.68 4.50
N GLU A 18 10.98 4.11 3.87
CA GLU A 18 10.05 3.22 3.20
C GLU A 18 9.40 3.88 1.97
N PRO A 19 8.84 3.07 1.05
CA PRO A 19 8.13 3.63 -0.09
C PRO A 19 6.87 4.38 0.33
N THR A 20 6.57 5.46 -0.37
CA THR A 20 5.43 6.33 -0.10
C THR A 20 4.42 6.32 -1.24
N ARG A 21 3.21 6.75 -0.93
CA ARG A 21 2.12 6.96 -1.88
C ARG A 21 1.24 8.12 -1.45
N MET A 22 0.77 8.92 -2.40
CA MET A 22 -0.28 9.90 -2.19
C MET A 22 -1.65 9.22 -2.09
N CYS A 23 -2.37 9.44 -0.99
CA CYS A 23 -3.75 9.00 -0.88
C CYS A 23 -4.64 9.87 -1.80
N PRO A 24 -5.40 9.29 -2.75
CA PRO A 24 -6.25 10.07 -3.65
C PRO A 24 -7.49 10.65 -2.95
N HIS A 25 -7.83 10.19 -1.75
CA HIS A 25 -8.97 10.69 -0.97
C HIS A 25 -8.62 11.96 -0.19
N CYS A 26 -7.46 12.01 0.50
CA CYS A 26 -7.06 13.17 1.29
C CYS A 26 -5.91 14.00 0.70
N GLY A 27 -5.29 13.55 -0.41
CA GLY A 27 -4.19 14.25 -1.09
C GLY A 27 -2.85 14.22 -0.36
N LYS A 28 -2.75 13.55 0.80
CA LYS A 28 -1.52 13.50 1.60
C LYS A 28 -0.61 12.37 1.15
N GLU A 29 0.67 12.65 1.00
CA GLU A 29 1.70 11.63 0.86
C GLU A 29 1.90 10.92 2.21
N LYS A 30 1.85 9.59 2.17
CA LYS A 30 1.97 8.74 3.35
C LYS A 30 2.87 7.54 3.07
N PRO A 31 3.56 7.00 4.09
CA PRO A 31 4.27 5.73 3.96
C PRO A 31 3.32 4.59 3.57
N LEU A 32 3.80 3.57 2.86
CA LEU A 32 3.00 2.39 2.53
C LEU A 32 2.44 1.67 3.76
N SER A 33 3.12 1.75 4.90
CA SER A 33 2.64 1.22 6.18
C SER A 33 1.31 1.84 6.62
N ASP A 34 0.96 3.05 6.14
CA ASP A 34 -0.35 3.69 6.34
C ASP A 34 -1.43 3.20 5.38
N PHE A 35 -1.11 2.28 4.46
CA PHE A 35 -2.05 1.66 3.54
C PHE A 35 -2.31 0.20 3.95
N GLY A 36 -3.57 -0.24 3.83
CA GLY A 36 -3.89 -1.65 4.02
C GLY A 36 -3.48 -2.49 2.80
N TYR A 37 -3.46 -3.81 2.95
CA TYR A 37 -3.36 -4.74 1.81
C TYR A 37 -4.71 -5.39 1.55
N ARG A 38 -4.99 -5.74 0.30
CA ARG A 38 -6.19 -6.49 -0.09
C ARG A 38 -5.80 -7.62 -1.03
N ASN A 39 -6.38 -8.79 -0.80
CA ASN A 39 -6.36 -9.88 -1.76
C ASN A 39 -7.39 -9.57 -2.86
N MET A 40 -6.93 -9.47 -4.10
CA MET A 40 -7.74 -9.16 -5.28
C MET A 40 -8.33 -10.42 -5.93
N GLY A 41 -8.06 -11.60 -5.37
CA GLY A 41 -8.26 -12.89 -6.04
C GLY A 41 -7.04 -13.29 -6.86
N ASN A 42 -7.03 -14.50 -7.40
CA ASN A 42 -5.95 -15.04 -8.25
C ASN A 42 -4.55 -14.86 -7.63
N ASP A 43 -4.42 -15.13 -6.32
CA ASP A 43 -3.18 -14.99 -5.54
C ASP A 43 -2.52 -13.60 -5.56
N THR A 44 -3.24 -12.58 -6.03
CA THR A 44 -2.71 -11.23 -6.14
C THR A 44 -3.08 -10.41 -4.91
N ILE A 45 -2.08 -10.10 -4.08
CA ILE A 45 -2.21 -9.18 -2.95
C ILE A 45 -1.65 -7.82 -3.38
N ARG A 46 -2.34 -6.72 -3.05
CA ARG A 46 -1.86 -5.36 -3.40
C ARG A 46 -2.18 -4.37 -2.29
N ASN A 47 -1.36 -3.32 -2.16
CA ASN A 47 -1.67 -2.21 -1.27
C ASN A 47 -2.91 -1.45 -1.76
N GLN A 48 -3.75 -1.04 -0.82
CA GLN A 48 -4.99 -0.34 -1.09
C GLN A 48 -4.72 1.08 -1.60
N SER A 49 -5.67 1.62 -2.35
CA SER A 49 -5.56 2.97 -2.91
C SER A 49 -5.68 4.06 -1.84
N TRP A 50 -6.49 3.84 -0.81
CA TRP A 50 -6.75 4.81 0.27
C TRP A 50 -5.92 4.47 1.51
N CYS A 51 -5.48 5.50 2.24
CA CYS A 51 -4.83 5.29 3.53
C CYS A 51 -5.84 4.81 4.57
N LYS A 52 -5.36 4.15 5.62
CA LYS A 52 -6.18 3.61 6.72
C LYS A 52 -7.10 4.66 7.33
N ASP A 53 -6.63 5.91 7.45
CA ASP A 53 -7.42 7.02 8.00
C ASP A 53 -8.63 7.43 7.14
N CYS A 54 -8.61 7.17 5.83
CA CYS A 54 -9.69 7.51 4.91
C CYS A 54 -10.61 6.33 4.61
N ARG A 55 -10.40 5.19 5.28
CA ARG A 55 -11.11 3.94 5.03
C ARG A 55 -12.27 3.74 5.99
#